data_AF-A0A836RW26-F1
#
_entry.id   AF-A0A836RW26-F1
#
_cell.length_a   1.000
_cell.length_b   1.000
_cell.length_c   1.000
_cell.angle_alpha   90.00
_cell.angle_beta   90.00
_cell.angle_gamma   90.00
#
_symmetry.space_group_name_H-M   'P 1'
#
loop_
_entity.id
_entity.type
_entity.pdbx_description
1 polymer ?
#
loop_
_entity_poly.entity_id
_entity_poly.type
_entity_poly.pdbx_seq_one_letter_code
_entity_poly.pdbx_strand_id
1 'polypeptide(L)'
;PMVRATGIVVAQSLGAGMIRRSRSTVLTGGLIISGATLVYVALLLFLRDWFISLFTTDPQVVAAARNMLTIFAPSIIGFNMFMLANVVARSSGHTVFLSLLGIARLWLLRIPLSWLLAYRLGFGNRGLWTGMALSNYVIGVLAVAWLARRDWARAVIEEAKTVATPGIGGK
;
A
#
# COMPACT_ATOMS: atom_id res chain seq x y z
N PRO A 1 12.15 3.67 1.45
CA PRO A 1 13.26 3.00 2.17
C PRO A 1 12.75 2.00 3.23
N MET A 2 11.90 2.46 4.18
CA MET A 2 11.38 1.61 5.27
C MET A 2 10.53 0.43 4.79
N VAL A 3 9.57 0.66 3.89
CA VAL A 3 8.72 -0.40 3.30
C VAL A 3 9.59 -1.50 2.66
N ARG A 4 10.69 -1.13 1.99
CA ARG A 4 11.61 -2.09 1.35
C ARG A 4 12.40 -2.90 2.39
N ALA A 5 12.85 -2.26 3.47
CA ALA A 5 13.51 -2.96 4.58
C ALA A 5 12.59 -3.99 5.23
N THR A 6 11.31 -3.64 5.45
CA THR A 6 10.28 -4.60 5.90
C THR A 6 10.19 -5.79 4.96
N GLY A 7 10.16 -5.55 3.64
CA GLY A 7 10.14 -6.61 2.64
C GLY A 7 11.33 -7.56 2.69
N ILE A 8 12.54 -7.04 2.90
CA ILE A 8 13.76 -7.85 3.03
C ILE A 8 13.66 -8.75 4.27
N VAL A 9 13.32 -8.19 5.43
CA VAL A 9 13.22 -8.96 6.67
C VAL A 9 12.10 -10.00 6.61
N VAL A 10 10.99 -9.68 5.93
CA VAL A 10 9.90 -10.65 5.67
C VAL A 10 10.39 -11.80 4.80
N ALA A 11 11.07 -11.52 3.69
CA ALA A 11 11.59 -12.56 2.80
C ALA A 11 12.59 -13.48 3.53
N GLN A 12 13.53 -12.90 4.28
CA GLN A 12 14.51 -13.64 5.08
C GLN A 12 13.84 -14.49 6.18
N SER A 13 12.85 -13.92 6.88
CA SER A 13 12.13 -14.63 7.94
C SER A 13 11.30 -15.78 7.39
N LEU A 14 10.67 -15.61 6.22
CA LEU A 14 9.93 -16.68 5.56
C LEU A 14 10.86 -17.79 5.05
N GLY A 15 12.00 -17.44 4.44
CA GLY A 15 13.00 -18.42 3.99
C GLY A 15 13.61 -19.23 5.14
N ALA A 16 13.71 -18.65 6.34
CA ALA A 16 14.19 -19.33 7.54
C ALA A 16 13.08 -20.05 8.35
N GLY A 17 11.85 -20.19 7.81
CA GLY A 17 10.72 -20.82 8.52
C GLY A 17 10.19 -20.03 9.74
N MET A 18 10.67 -18.81 9.98
CA MET A 18 10.31 -17.97 11.12
C MET A 18 9.01 -17.20 10.89
N ILE A 19 7.88 -17.91 10.74
CA ILE A 19 6.55 -17.33 10.44
C ILE A 19 6.09 -16.30 11.47
N ARG A 20 6.42 -16.52 12.75
CA ARG A 20 6.06 -15.58 13.82
C ARG A 20 6.82 -14.25 13.68
N ARG A 21 8.09 -14.32 13.30
CA ARG A 21 8.96 -13.17 13.09
C ARG A 21 8.56 -12.37 11.86
N SER A 22 8.17 -13.04 10.77
CA SER A 22 7.68 -12.35 9.56
C SER A 22 6.40 -11.56 9.86
N ARG A 23 5.46 -12.14 10.60
CA ARG A 23 4.22 -11.46 11.03
C ARG A 23 4.49 -10.26 11.94
N SER A 24 5.34 -10.44 12.96
CA SER A 24 5.75 -9.34 13.85
C SER A 24 6.39 -8.19 13.06
N THR A 25 7.27 -8.52 12.11
CA THR A 25 7.91 -7.53 11.22
C THR A 25 6.90 -6.74 10.41
N VAL A 26 5.88 -7.39 9.85
CA VAL A 26 4.82 -6.69 9.09
C VAL A 26 4.00 -5.77 9.98
N LEU A 27 3.66 -6.20 11.20
CA LEU A 27 2.90 -5.39 12.15
C LEU A 27 3.69 -4.17 12.63
N THR A 28 4.91 -4.39 13.13
CA THR A 28 5.79 -3.30 13.61
C THR A 28 6.19 -2.37 12.48
N GLY A 29 6.55 -2.92 11.32
CA GLY A 29 6.83 -2.14 10.11
C GLY A 29 5.62 -1.31 9.70
N GLY A 30 4.44 -1.92 9.66
CA GLY A 30 3.19 -1.25 9.35
C GLY A 30 2.86 -0.11 10.31
N LEU A 31 3.06 -0.31 11.62
CA LEU A 31 2.84 0.73 12.62
C LEU A 31 3.79 1.92 12.44
N ILE A 32 5.09 1.67 12.28
CA ILE A 32 6.10 2.71 12.06
C ILE A 32 5.79 3.48 10.77
N ILE A 33 5.51 2.76 9.69
CA ILE A 33 5.20 3.33 8.38
C ILE A 33 3.92 4.18 8.45
N SER A 34 2.88 3.71 9.16
CA SER A 34 1.63 4.45 9.34
C SER A 34 1.85 5.71 10.17
N GLY A 35 2.58 5.62 11.28
CA GLY A 35 2.92 6.76 12.13
C GLY A 35 3.71 7.82 11.37
N ALA A 36 4.74 7.41 10.62
CA ALA A 36 5.51 8.32 9.77
C ALA A 36 4.65 8.98 8.69
N THR A 37 3.70 8.24 8.10
CA THR A 37 2.78 8.79 7.11
C THR A 37 1.81 9.79 7.72
N LEU A 38 1.32 9.54 8.93
CA LEU A 38 0.43 10.45 9.64
C LEU A 38 1.14 11.78 9.92
N VAL A 39 2.37 11.73 10.43
CA VAL A 39 3.20 12.92 10.65
C VAL A 39 3.45 13.65 9.33
N TYR A 40 3.80 12.93 8.27
CA TYR A 40 4.01 13.51 6.95
C TYR A 40 2.76 14.23 6.41
N VAL A 41 1.59 13.60 6.49
CA VAL A 41 0.32 14.20 6.04
C VAL A 41 -0.03 15.41 6.90
N ALA A 42 0.16 15.35 8.22
CA ALA A 42 -0.10 16.47 9.12
C ALA A 42 0.80 17.67 8.78
N LEU A 43 2.10 17.45 8.59
CA LEU A 43 3.05 18.48 8.15
C LEU A 43 2.68 19.03 6.78
N LEU A 44 2.33 18.17 5.82
CA LEU A 44 1.94 18.60 4.47
C LEU A 44 0.70 19.50 4.50
N LEU A 45 -0.29 19.17 5.33
CA LEU A 45 -1.51 19.98 5.47
C LEU A 45 -1.26 21.29 6.23
N PHE A 46 -0.36 21.28 7.22
CA PHE A 46 0.05 22.48 7.95
C PHE A 46 0.83 23.45 7.06
N LEU A 47 1.79 22.96 6.28
CA LEU A 47 2.61 23.75 5.36
C LEU A 47 1.99 23.95 3.98
N ARG A 48 0.73 23.52 3.74
CA ARG A 48 0.15 23.48 2.38
C ARG A 48 0.17 24.83 1.68
N ASP A 49 -0.14 25.91 2.39
CA ASP A 49 -0.30 27.24 1.79
C ASP A 49 1.08 27.80 1.38
N TRP A 50 2.11 27.56 2.21
CA TRP A 50 3.50 27.85 1.86
C TRP A 50 3.96 26.99 0.67
N PHE A 51 3.69 25.68 0.69
CA PHE A 51 4.10 24.78 -0.39
C PHE A 51 3.48 25.15 -1.74
N ILE A 52 2.20 25.51 -1.77
CA ILE A 52 1.49 25.95 -2.99
C ILE A 52 2.12 27.25 -3.53
N SER A 53 2.47 28.18 -2.65
CA SER A 53 3.05 29.48 -3.03
C SER A 53 4.38 29.37 -3.79
N LEU A 54 5.10 28.26 -3.64
CA LEU A 54 6.34 27.99 -4.39
C LEU A 54 6.09 27.72 -5.88
N PHE A 55 4.89 27.30 -6.26
CA PHE A 55 4.57 26.93 -7.64
C PHE A 55 3.78 28.02 -8.37
N THR A 56 2.95 28.76 -7.65
CA THR A 56 2.06 29.76 -8.26
C THR A 56 1.61 30.80 -7.24
N THR A 57 1.37 32.01 -7.75
CA THR A 57 0.76 33.11 -7.01
C THR A 57 -0.66 33.43 -7.48
N ASP A 58 -1.17 32.74 -8.51
CA ASP A 58 -2.54 32.93 -9.01
C ASP A 58 -3.57 32.46 -7.95
N PRO A 59 -4.42 33.36 -7.42
CA PRO A 59 -5.40 33.02 -6.40
C PRO A 59 -6.34 31.88 -6.78
N GLN A 60 -6.71 31.74 -8.05
CA GLN A 60 -7.61 30.68 -8.50
C GLN A 60 -6.92 29.30 -8.44
N VAL A 61 -5.66 29.24 -8.87
CA VAL A 61 -4.86 28.01 -8.83
C VAL A 61 -4.52 27.64 -7.38
N VAL A 62 -4.20 28.62 -6.53
CA VAL A 62 -3.95 28.42 -5.09
C VAL A 62 -5.18 27.78 -4.42
N ALA A 63 -6.38 28.33 -4.66
CA ALA A 63 -7.62 27.80 -4.09
C ALA A 63 -7.93 26.37 -4.58
N ALA A 64 -7.65 26.07 -5.85
CA ALA A 64 -7.82 24.73 -6.41
C ALA A 64 -6.83 23.73 -5.79
N ALA A 65 -5.55 24.09 -5.69
CA ALA A 65 -4.50 23.26 -5.10
C ALA A 65 -4.75 23.01 -3.61
N ARG A 66 -5.22 24.01 -2.86
CA ARG A 66 -5.58 23.89 -1.44
C ARG A 66 -6.72 22.88 -1.24
N ASN A 67 -7.76 22.94 -2.06
CA ASN A 67 -8.84 21.95 -2.05
C ASN A 67 -8.33 20.55 -2.37
N MET A 68 -7.52 20.40 -3.42
CA MET A 68 -6.90 19.13 -3.81
C MET A 68 -6.12 18.52 -2.64
N LEU A 69 -5.18 19.27 -2.05
CA LEU A 69 -4.33 18.80 -0.95
C LEU A 69 -5.16 18.37 0.26
N THR A 70 -6.18 19.17 0.61
CA THR A 70 -7.05 18.88 1.76
C THR A 70 -7.83 17.58 1.58
N ILE A 71 -8.29 17.28 0.36
CA ILE A 71 -9.06 16.07 0.06
C ILE A 71 -8.14 14.85 -0.13
N PHE A 72 -7.06 15.02 -0.87
CA PHE A 72 -6.24 13.91 -1.36
C PHE A 72 -5.16 13.48 -0.36
N ALA A 73 -4.52 14.40 0.37
CA ALA A 73 -3.40 14.08 1.25
C ALA A 73 -3.74 13.05 2.35
N PRO A 74 -4.91 13.12 3.03
CA PRO A 74 -5.30 12.09 4.00
C PRO A 74 -5.39 10.68 3.41
N SER A 75 -5.70 10.57 2.12
CA SER A 75 -5.83 9.27 1.44
C SER A 75 -4.51 8.54 1.24
N ILE A 76 -3.38 9.24 1.38
CA ILE A 76 -2.03 8.67 1.29
C ILE A 76 -1.85 7.55 2.31
N ILE A 77 -2.50 7.63 3.47
CA ILE A 77 -2.47 6.58 4.50
C ILE A 77 -2.97 5.24 3.94
N GLY A 78 -4.13 5.25 3.27
CA GLY A 78 -4.70 4.04 2.65
C GLY A 78 -3.83 3.51 1.52
N PHE A 79 -3.29 4.41 0.68
CA PHE A 79 -2.37 4.02 -0.38
C PHE A 79 -1.09 3.38 0.16
N ASN A 80 -0.58 3.87 1.29
CA ASN A 80 0.65 3.36 1.87
C ASN A 80 0.47 1.96 2.48
N MET A 81 -0.70 1.66 3.05
CA MET A 81 -1.04 0.28 3.45
C MET A 81 -1.08 -0.67 2.26
N PHE A 82 -1.61 -0.23 1.12
CA PHE A 82 -1.54 -1.01 -0.12
C PHE A 82 -0.11 -1.23 -0.60
N MET A 83 0.76 -0.22 -0.49
CA MET A 83 2.18 -0.34 -0.83
C MET A 83 2.92 -1.33 0.07
N LEU A 84 2.62 -1.34 1.37
CA LEU A 84 3.14 -2.33 2.32
C LEU A 84 2.70 -3.74 1.94
N ALA A 85 1.41 -3.95 1.72
CA ALA A 85 0.88 -5.25 1.32
C ALA A 85 1.54 -5.74 0.02
N ASN A 86 1.72 -4.85 -0.96
CA ASN A 86 2.41 -5.15 -2.22
C ASN A 86 3.85 -5.61 -2.00
N VAL A 87 4.59 -4.99 -1.09
CA VAL A 87 5.93 -5.44 -0.75
C VAL A 87 5.87 -6.82 -0.10
N VAL A 88 4.97 -7.05 0.85
CA VAL A 88 4.83 -8.35 1.51
C VAL A 88 4.45 -9.45 0.51
N ALA A 89 3.54 -9.17 -0.43
CA ALA A 89 3.18 -10.08 -1.51
C ALA A 89 4.37 -10.44 -2.39
N ARG A 90 5.20 -9.46 -2.77
CA ARG A 90 6.45 -9.74 -3.50
C ARG A 90 7.43 -10.56 -2.69
N SER A 91 7.58 -10.24 -1.40
CA SER A 91 8.49 -10.95 -0.49
C SER A 91 8.04 -12.38 -0.16
N SER A 92 6.76 -12.69 -0.31
CA SER A 92 6.18 -14.01 -0.03
C SER A 92 5.84 -14.82 -1.28
N GLY A 93 6.13 -14.30 -2.48
CA GLY A 93 5.79 -14.94 -3.76
C GLY A 93 4.32 -14.77 -4.20
N HIS A 94 3.45 -14.20 -3.37
CA HIS A 94 2.01 -14.05 -3.65
C HIS A 94 1.65 -12.74 -4.40
N THR A 95 2.45 -12.37 -5.41
CA THR A 95 2.39 -11.04 -6.05
C THR A 95 1.16 -10.82 -6.93
N VAL A 96 0.65 -11.86 -7.58
CA VAL A 96 -0.38 -11.76 -8.65
C VAL A 96 -1.64 -11.08 -8.15
N PHE A 97 -2.15 -11.51 -6.99
CA PHE A 97 -3.41 -10.99 -6.44
C PHE A 97 -3.35 -9.47 -6.19
N LEU A 98 -2.30 -8.97 -5.53
CA LEU A 98 -2.20 -7.54 -5.23
C LEU A 98 -1.86 -6.67 -6.44
N SER A 99 -1.16 -7.21 -7.43
CA SER A 99 -0.95 -6.51 -8.71
C SER A 99 -2.26 -6.33 -9.46
N LEU A 100 -3.07 -7.39 -9.59
CA LEU A 100 -4.39 -7.31 -10.20
C LEU A 100 -5.30 -6.34 -9.44
N LEU A 101 -5.25 -6.38 -8.12
CA LEU A 101 -6.00 -5.46 -7.27
C LEU A 101 -5.60 -3.99 -7.50
N GLY A 102 -4.31 -3.71 -7.74
CA GLY A 102 -3.82 -2.38 -8.10
C GLY A 102 -4.34 -1.87 -9.45
N ILE A 103 -4.40 -2.76 -10.45
CA ILE A 103 -4.95 -2.46 -11.78
C ILE A 103 -6.47 -2.20 -11.66
N ALA A 104 -7.19 -3.09 -10.99
CA ALA A 104 -8.61 -2.96 -10.74
C ALA A 104 -8.94 -1.66 -9.99
N ARG A 105 -8.14 -1.30 -8.98
CA ARG A 105 -8.29 0.00 -8.29
C ARG A 105 -8.19 1.17 -9.27
N LEU A 106 -7.25 1.14 -10.21
CA LEU A 106 -7.07 2.25 -11.14
C LEU A 106 -8.22 2.35 -12.16
N TRP A 107 -8.55 1.22 -12.80
CA TRP A 107 -9.47 1.19 -13.93
C TRP A 107 -10.92 1.03 -13.53
N LEU A 108 -11.22 0.15 -12.58
CA LEU A 108 -12.59 -0.19 -12.20
C LEU A 108 -13.11 0.66 -11.05
N LEU A 109 -12.22 1.28 -10.28
CA LEU A 109 -12.61 2.03 -9.10
C LEU A 109 -12.28 3.52 -9.24
N ARG A 110 -11.02 3.90 -9.45
CA ARG A 110 -10.62 5.31 -9.50
C ARG A 110 -11.29 6.06 -10.65
N ILE A 111 -11.18 5.56 -11.88
CA ILE A 111 -11.74 6.24 -13.06
C ILE A 111 -13.27 6.39 -12.95
N PRO A 112 -14.06 5.32 -12.70
CA PRO A 112 -15.51 5.45 -12.63
C PRO A 112 -15.98 6.32 -11.47
N LEU A 113 -15.33 6.20 -10.30
CA LEU A 113 -15.70 6.95 -9.11
C LEU A 113 -15.39 8.44 -9.24
N SER A 114 -14.21 8.78 -9.77
CA SER A 114 -13.85 10.17 -10.08
C SER A 114 -14.76 10.75 -11.15
N TRP A 115 -15.12 9.99 -12.19
CA TRP A 115 -16.05 10.46 -13.22
C TRP A 115 -17.46 10.68 -12.65
N LEU A 116 -17.98 9.74 -11.87
CA LEU A 116 -19.29 9.83 -11.24
C LEU A 116 -19.39 11.05 -10.32
N LEU A 117 -18.41 11.24 -9.43
CA LEU A 117 -18.40 12.36 -8.49
C LEU A 117 -18.18 13.71 -9.18
N ALA A 118 -17.26 13.78 -10.15
CA ALA A 118 -16.95 15.04 -10.82
C ALA A 118 -18.07 15.50 -11.75
N TYR A 119 -18.57 14.61 -12.60
CA TYR A 119 -19.48 14.97 -13.70
C TYR A 119 -20.94 14.67 -13.37
N ARG A 120 -21.24 13.47 -12.86
CA ARG A 120 -22.65 13.06 -12.67
C ARG A 120 -23.28 13.71 -11.44
N LEU A 121 -22.52 13.83 -10.36
CA LEU A 121 -22.96 14.47 -9.11
C LEU A 121 -22.61 15.97 -9.05
N GLY A 122 -21.94 16.51 -10.08
CA GLY A 122 -21.68 17.94 -10.21
C GLY A 122 -20.64 18.51 -9.24
N PHE A 123 -19.85 17.68 -8.54
CA PHE A 123 -18.81 18.18 -7.63
C PHE A 123 -17.55 18.71 -8.36
N GLY A 124 -17.49 18.60 -9.69
CA GLY A 124 -16.40 19.12 -10.51
C GLY A 124 -15.02 18.63 -10.04
N ASN A 125 -14.06 19.56 -9.91
CA ASN A 125 -12.71 19.25 -9.46
C ASN A 125 -12.67 18.58 -8.07
N ARG A 126 -13.54 18.99 -7.13
CA ARG A 126 -13.60 18.35 -5.81
C ARG A 126 -14.04 16.89 -5.92
N GLY A 127 -14.99 16.60 -6.82
CA GLY A 127 -15.43 15.23 -7.10
C GLY A 127 -14.31 14.35 -7.63
N LEU A 128 -13.47 14.89 -8.53
CA LEU A 128 -12.30 14.19 -9.08
C LEU A 128 -11.37 13.72 -7.96
N TRP A 129 -10.92 14.64 -7.11
CA TRP A 129 -10.01 14.35 -5.99
C TRP A 129 -10.64 13.45 -4.94
N THR A 130 -11.94 13.59 -4.68
CA THR A 130 -12.68 12.75 -3.75
C THR A 130 -12.74 11.30 -4.25
N GLY A 131 -12.99 11.09 -5.55
CA GLY A 131 -12.97 9.75 -6.13
C GLY A 131 -11.58 9.11 -6.09
N MET A 132 -10.52 9.89 -6.31
CA MET A 132 -9.15 9.42 -6.15
C MET A 132 -8.84 9.04 -4.69
N ALA A 133 -9.23 9.90 -3.74
CA ALA A 133 -9.03 9.66 -2.32
C ALA A 133 -9.78 8.40 -1.84
N LEU A 134 -11.05 8.26 -2.21
CA LEU A 134 -11.86 7.10 -1.87
C LEU A 134 -11.27 5.81 -2.44
N SER A 135 -10.69 5.86 -3.64
CA SER A 135 -9.99 4.71 -4.21
C SER A 135 -8.78 4.24 -3.38
N ASN A 136 -8.08 5.17 -2.74
CA ASN A 136 -6.95 4.86 -1.86
C ASN A 136 -7.42 4.28 -0.51
N TYR A 137 -8.57 4.72 0.01
CA TYR A 137 -9.14 4.12 1.22
C TYR A 137 -9.62 2.70 0.97
N VAL A 138 -10.38 2.47 -0.11
CA VAL A 138 -10.88 1.13 -0.45
C VAL A 138 -9.72 0.16 -0.62
N ILE A 139 -8.70 0.52 -1.40
CA ILE A 139 -7.55 -0.37 -1.61
C ILE A 139 -6.75 -0.58 -0.32
N GLY A 140 -6.65 0.43 0.54
CA GLY A 140 -5.99 0.32 1.84
C GLY A 140 -6.69 -0.69 2.74
N VAL A 141 -8.02 -0.64 2.82
CA VAL A 141 -8.83 -1.61 3.58
C VAL A 141 -8.65 -3.02 3.03
N LEU A 142 -8.73 -3.20 1.71
CA LEU A 142 -8.53 -4.50 1.07
C LEU A 142 -7.11 -5.05 1.29
N ALA A 143 -6.10 -4.18 1.28
CA ALA A 143 -4.72 -4.55 1.57
C ALA A 143 -4.52 -4.99 3.02
N VAL A 144 -5.10 -4.27 3.98
CA VAL A 144 -5.09 -4.66 5.40
C VAL A 144 -5.82 -5.98 5.61
N ALA A 145 -6.99 -6.16 4.97
CA ALA A 145 -7.73 -7.42 5.03
C ALA A 145 -6.91 -8.59 4.46
N TRP A 146 -6.18 -8.38 3.36
CA TRP A 146 -5.29 -9.40 2.80
C TRP A 146 -4.12 -9.73 3.75
N LEU A 147 -3.49 -8.72 4.35
CA LEU A 147 -2.45 -8.92 5.37
C LEU A 147 -2.98 -9.65 6.61
N ALA A 148 -4.24 -9.41 6.98
CA ALA A 148 -4.89 -10.05 8.13
C ALA A 148 -5.21 -11.53 7.89
N ARG A 149 -5.37 -11.98 6.64
CA ARG A 149 -5.64 -13.39 6.30
C ARG A 149 -4.48 -14.34 6.59
N ARG A 150 -3.26 -13.83 6.78
CA ARG A 150 -2.04 -14.58 7.17
C ARG A 150 -1.63 -15.72 6.23
N ASP A 151 -2.40 -16.04 5.18
CA ASP A 151 -2.11 -17.05 4.17
C ASP A 151 -0.82 -16.72 3.40
N TRP A 152 -0.52 -15.43 3.24
CA TRP A 152 0.74 -14.94 2.68
C TRP A 152 1.99 -15.40 3.46
N ALA A 153 1.81 -15.83 4.71
CA ALA A 153 2.89 -16.32 5.56
C ALA A 153 2.97 -17.86 5.58
N ARG A 154 2.15 -18.58 4.79
CA ARG A 154 2.33 -20.02 4.58
C ARG A 154 3.38 -20.22 3.49
N ALA A 155 4.29 -21.16 3.72
CA ALA A 155 5.28 -21.54 2.71
C ALA A 155 4.56 -22.19 1.53
N VAL A 156 4.87 -21.73 0.31
CA VAL A 156 4.44 -22.38 -0.95
C VAL A 156 5.32 -23.61 -1.26
N ILE A 157 6.37 -23.84 -0.47
CA ILE A 157 7.28 -24.96 -0.65
C ILE A 157 6.75 -26.13 0.19
N GLU A 158 6.01 -27.00 -0.47
CA GLU A 158 5.93 -28.42 -0.11
C GLU A 158 7.37 -28.92 0.06
N GLU A 159 7.69 -29.55 1.19
CA GLU A 159 9.00 -30.12 1.50
C GLU A 159 9.60 -30.67 0.22
N ALA A 160 10.69 -30.06 -0.25
CA ALA A 160 11.48 -30.66 -1.31
C ALA A 160 11.83 -32.05 -0.78
N LYS A 161 11.14 -33.07 -1.33
CA LYS A 161 11.33 -34.49 -1.02
C LYS A 161 12.79 -34.68 -0.68
N THR A 162 13.05 -35.05 0.57
CA THR A 162 14.31 -35.64 0.98
C THR A 162 14.69 -36.64 -0.10
N VAL A 163 15.61 -36.26 -0.96
CA VAL A 163 16.24 -37.18 -1.91
C VAL A 163 16.97 -38.14 -1.00
N ALA A 164 16.35 -39.30 -0.78
CA ALA A 164 16.94 -40.38 -0.02
C ALA A 164 18.28 -40.69 -0.70
N THR A 165 19.37 -40.34 -0.02
CA THR A 165 20.71 -40.78 -0.40
C THR A 165 20.68 -42.31 -0.38
N PRO A 166 20.90 -43.02 -1.49
CA PRO A 166 21.05 -44.46 -1.42
C PRO A 166 22.32 -44.73 -0.60
N GLY A 167 22.14 -45.37 0.54
CA GLY A 167 23.26 -45.93 1.29
C GLY A 167 23.97 -46.94 0.41
N ILE A 168 25.20 -46.63 0.02
CA ILE A 168 26.18 -47.62 -0.43
C ILE A 168 27.21 -47.61 0.70
N GLY A 169 27.11 -48.44 1.72
CA GLY A 169 26.97 -49.90 1.63
C GLY A 169 28.37 -50.45 1.44
N GLY A 170 29.11 -50.54 2.55
CA GLY A 170 30.48 -51.03 2.56
C GLY A 170 30.58 -52.49 2.12
N LYS A 171 31.64 -52.79 1.37
CA LYS A 171 32.48 -53.98 1.49
C LYS A 171 33.90 -53.56 1.12
#